data_AF-A0A2V9AZ87-F1
#
_entry.id   AF-A0A2V9AZ87-F1
#
_cell.length_a   1.000
_cell.length_b   1.000
_cell.length_c   1.000
_cell.angle_alpha   90.00
_cell.angle_beta   90.00
_cell.angle_gamma   90.00
#
_symmetry.space_group_name_H-M   'P 1'
#
loop_
_entity.id
_entity.type
_entity.pdbx_description
1 polymer ?
#
loop_
_entity_poly.entity_id
_entity_poly.type
_entity_poly.pdbx_seq_one_letter_code
_entity_poly.pdbx_strand_id
1 'polypeptide(L)'
;MCLPLPALGQRSQMPTAATDATVKWDSVAVFQEMDASSEQTSALKKGSSVYVDLRIDQGGKTWCGVRPSRQANRIGFVDCKSLERVG
;
A
#
# COMPACT_ATOMS: atom_id res chain seq x y z
N MET A 1 -21.63 22.43 -31.93
CA MET A 1 -21.78 21.07 -31.37
C MET A 1 -20.55 20.80 -30.53
N CYS A 2 -20.64 20.95 -29.21
CA CYS A 2 -19.52 20.70 -28.29
C CYS A 2 -19.43 19.19 -28.03
N LEU A 3 -18.36 18.55 -28.50
CA LEU A 3 -18.06 17.15 -28.20
C LEU A 3 -17.48 17.07 -26.77
N PRO A 4 -17.98 16.18 -25.89
CA PRO A 4 -17.40 16.01 -24.57
C PRO A 4 -16.03 15.32 -24.69
N LEU A 5 -15.02 15.90 -24.05
CA LEU A 5 -13.69 15.29 -23.87
C LEU A 5 -13.84 14.02 -23.01
N PRO A 6 -13.20 12.89 -23.37
CA PRO A 6 -13.16 11.73 -22.49
C PRO A 6 -12.37 12.11 -21.23
N ALA A 7 -13.00 12.00 -20.07
CA ALA A 7 -12.33 12.13 -18.79
C ALA A 7 -11.14 11.16 -18.76
N LEU A 8 -9.95 11.68 -18.43
CA LEU A 8 -8.72 10.91 -18.26
C LEU A 8 -9.04 9.65 -17.45
N GLY A 9 -8.83 8.51 -18.09
CA GLY A 9 -9.22 7.21 -17.58
C GLY A 9 -8.81 7.04 -16.12
N GLN A 10 -9.82 6.93 -15.27
CA GLN A 10 -9.68 6.30 -13.98
C GLN A 10 -9.20 4.89 -14.28
N ARG A 11 -7.88 4.67 -14.25
CA ARG A 11 -7.31 3.32 -14.25
C ARG A 11 -8.04 2.63 -13.11
N SER A 12 -8.97 1.74 -13.45
CA SER A 12 -9.61 0.85 -12.49
C SER A 12 -8.45 0.16 -11.78
N GLN A 13 -8.13 0.64 -10.59
CA GLN A 13 -7.20 -0.02 -9.70
C GLN A 13 -7.90 -1.32 -9.38
N MET A 14 -7.64 -2.35 -10.20
CA MET A 14 -8.17 -3.67 -9.94
C MET A 14 -7.81 -3.97 -8.49
N PRO A 15 -8.80 -4.27 -7.62
CA PRO A 15 -8.52 -4.59 -6.23
C PRO A 15 -7.47 -5.70 -6.25
N THR A 16 -6.25 -5.36 -5.83
CA THR A 16 -5.23 -6.39 -5.70
C THR A 16 -5.77 -7.36 -4.67
N ALA A 17 -5.84 -8.65 -5.02
CA ALA A 17 -6.29 -9.68 -4.10
C ALA A 17 -5.52 -9.52 -2.79
N ALA A 18 -6.27 -9.29 -1.71
CA ALA A 18 -5.68 -9.04 -0.42
C ALA A 18 -4.95 -10.30 0.05
N THR A 19 -3.71 -10.13 0.51
CA THR A 19 -2.75 -11.23 0.69
C THR A 19 -1.88 -10.99 1.91
N ASP A 20 -1.40 -12.06 2.52
CA ASP A 20 -0.41 -11.97 3.58
C ASP A 20 0.95 -11.61 2.99
N ALA A 21 1.72 -10.82 3.72
CA ALA A 21 3.06 -10.43 3.35
C ALA A 21 3.96 -10.34 4.58
N THR A 22 5.26 -10.45 4.37
CA THR A 22 6.27 -10.30 5.41
C THR A 22 7.18 -9.13 5.08
N VAL A 23 7.54 -8.37 6.11
CA VAL A 23 8.49 -7.26 5.98
C VAL A 23 9.89 -7.83 5.78
N LYS A 24 10.57 -7.42 4.70
CA LYS A 24 11.90 -7.98 4.36
C LYS A 24 13.07 -7.09 4.72
N TRP A 25 12.84 -5.79 4.94
CA TRP A 25 13.86 -4.83 5.38
C TRP A 25 13.88 -4.71 6.90
N ASP A 26 15.01 -4.27 7.46
CA ASP A 26 15.22 -4.22 8.92
C ASP A 26 14.20 -3.34 9.64
N SER A 27 13.85 -2.21 9.02
CA SER A 27 12.80 -1.30 9.49
C SER A 27 12.06 -0.69 8.31
N VAL A 28 10.75 -0.66 8.38
CA VAL A 28 9.86 -0.07 7.38
C VAL A 28 8.93 0.92 8.06
N ALA A 29 9.06 2.19 7.71
CA ALA A 29 8.15 3.23 8.15
C ALA A 29 6.76 3.02 7.56
N VAL A 30 5.74 3.09 8.41
CA VAL A 30 4.33 3.09 8.03
C VAL A 30 3.85 4.53 8.06
N PHE A 31 3.38 5.00 6.92
CA PHE A 31 2.93 6.37 6.71
C PHE A 31 1.41 6.45 6.79
N GLN A 32 0.89 7.57 7.28
CA GLN A 32 -0.56 7.79 7.38
C GLN A 32 -1.21 7.87 5.99
N GLU A 33 -0.48 8.39 5.00
CA GLU A 33 -0.94 8.53 3.61
C GLU A 33 0.02 7.84 2.63
N MET A 34 -0.37 7.77 1.35
CA MET A 34 0.50 7.27 0.26
C MET A 34 1.54 8.33 -0.16
N ASP A 35 2.21 8.91 0.83
CA ASP A 35 3.22 9.94 0.70
C ASP A 35 4.28 9.75 1.80
N ALA A 36 5.55 9.67 1.41
CA ALA A 36 6.67 9.49 2.32
C ALA A 36 6.99 10.75 3.16
N SER A 37 6.39 11.89 2.81
CA SER A 37 6.44 13.13 3.59
C SER A 37 5.31 13.24 4.62
N SER A 38 4.32 12.34 4.58
CA SER A 38 3.25 12.29 5.57
C SER A 38 3.74 11.77 6.92
N GLU A 39 2.90 11.90 7.95
CA GLU A 39 3.21 11.44 9.29
C GLU A 39 3.51 9.93 9.31
N GLN A 40 4.62 9.56 9.96
CA GLN A 40 4.93 8.16 10.24
C GLN A 40 4.13 7.71 11.48
N THR A 41 3.13 6.85 11.28
CA THR A 41 2.28 6.33 12.36
C THR A 41 2.94 5.22 13.16
N SER A 42 3.83 4.45 12.52
CA SER A 42 4.52 3.32 13.16
C SER A 42 5.73 2.86 12.34
N ALA A 43 6.45 1.86 12.85
CA ALA A 43 7.52 1.18 12.13
C ALA A 43 7.36 -0.34 12.27
N LEU A 44 7.47 -1.05 11.15
CA LEU A 44 7.47 -2.51 11.11
C LEU A 44 8.90 -3.03 11.04
N LYS A 45 9.17 -4.13 11.73
CA LYS A 45 10.49 -4.77 11.73
C LYS A 45 10.54 -5.90 10.71
N LYS A 46 11.74 -6.27 10.28
CA LYS A 46 11.96 -7.47 9.46
C LYS A 46 11.31 -8.71 10.09
N GLY A 47 10.68 -9.53 9.25
CA GLY A 47 9.99 -10.74 9.67
C GLY A 47 8.58 -10.49 10.22
N SER A 48 8.15 -9.24 10.43
CA SER A 48 6.76 -8.95 10.80
C SER A 48 5.81 -9.32 9.67
N SER A 49 4.79 -10.12 10.00
CA SER A 49 3.69 -10.42 9.10
C SER A 49 2.68 -9.27 9.09
N VAL A 50 2.20 -8.92 7.90
CA VAL A 50 1.15 -7.95 7.66
C VAL A 50 0.20 -8.46 6.61
N TYR A 51 -1.02 -7.96 6.64
CA TYR A 51 -2.01 -8.21 5.61
C TYR A 51 -2.08 -7.00 4.67
N VAL A 52 -1.86 -7.22 3.39
CA VAL A 52 -1.91 -6.19 2.35
C VAL A 52 -3.27 -6.22 1.71
N ASP A 53 -4.05 -5.15 1.87
CA ASP A 53 -5.41 -5.05 1.35
C ASP A 53 -5.55 -4.03 0.20
N LEU A 54 -4.47 -3.32 -0.11
CA LEU A 54 -4.44 -2.31 -1.17
C LEU A 54 -3.07 -2.26 -1.80
N ARG A 55 -3.05 -2.08 -3.12
CA ARG A 55 -1.84 -1.80 -3.89
C ARG A 55 -2.14 -0.74 -4.94
N ILE A 56 -1.38 0.36 -4.91
CA ILE A 56 -1.57 1.51 -5.79
C ILE A 56 -0.23 2.02 -6.29
N ASP A 57 -0.10 2.24 -7.59
CA ASP A 57 1.05 2.95 -8.16
C ASP A 57 0.78 4.47 -8.16
N GLN A 58 1.56 5.22 -7.39
CA GLN A 58 1.45 6.68 -7.26
C GLN A 58 2.83 7.31 -7.00
N GLY A 59 3.12 8.44 -7.65
CA GLY A 59 4.35 9.20 -7.41
C GLY A 59 5.64 8.43 -7.73
N GLY A 60 5.60 7.49 -8.68
CA GLY A 60 6.76 6.65 -9.04
C GLY A 60 7.05 5.51 -8.06
N LYS A 61 6.18 5.28 -7.07
CA LYS A 61 6.26 4.18 -6.11
C LYS A 61 4.99 3.34 -6.16
N THR A 62 5.11 2.09 -5.73
CA THR A 62 3.95 1.23 -5.47
C THR A 62 3.70 1.24 -3.98
N TRP A 63 2.56 1.76 -3.55
CA TRP A 63 2.12 1.82 -2.18
C TRP A 63 1.27 0.61 -1.82
N CYS A 64 1.52 0.05 -0.65
CA CYS A 64 0.79 -1.06 -0.07
C CYS A 64 0.07 -0.58 1.19
N GLY A 65 -1.26 -0.72 1.23
CA GLY A 65 -2.03 -0.54 2.46
C GLY A 65 -1.80 -1.75 3.37
N VAL A 66 -1.39 -1.51 4.61
CA VAL A 66 -1.01 -2.59 5.54
C VAL A 66 -1.93 -2.64 6.76
N ARG A 67 -2.34 -3.85 7.09
CA ARG A 67 -3.15 -4.20 8.26
C ARG A 67 -2.35 -5.17 9.14
N PRO A 68 -2.45 -5.10 10.47
CA PRO A 68 -1.82 -6.07 11.36
C PRO A 68 -2.34 -7.50 11.15
N SER A 69 -3.61 -7.63 10.73
CA SER A 69 -4.24 -8.91 10.43
C SER A 69 -5.43 -8.71 9.48
N ARG A 70 -5.98 -9.82 8.96
CA ARG A 70 -7.16 -9.84 8.07
C ARG A 70 -8.40 -9.15 8.65
N GLN A 71 -8.51 -9.06 9.97
CA GLN A 71 -9.66 -8.51 10.70
C GLN A 71 -9.40 -7.13 11.31
N ALA A 72 -8.13 -6.71 11.43
CA ALA A 72 -7.75 -5.42 12.02
C ALA A 72 -7.89 -4.27 11.02
N ASN A 73 -8.05 -3.03 11.47
CA ASN A 73 -8.05 -1.87 10.57
C ASN A 73 -6.67 -1.62 9.93
N ARG A 74 -6.64 -0.88 8.82
CA ARG A 74 -5.38 -0.44 8.20
C ARG A 74 -4.65 0.51 9.12
N ILE A 75 -3.36 0.26 9.33
CA ILE A 75 -2.47 1.08 10.18
C ILE A 75 -1.70 2.13 9.38
N GLY A 76 -1.67 2.00 8.05
CA GLY A 76 -1.14 2.99 7.14
C GLY A 76 -0.65 2.36 5.83
N PHE A 77 0.33 3.01 5.22
CA PHE A 77 0.87 2.69 3.91
C PHE A 77 2.38 2.54 3.95
N VAL A 78 2.90 1.61 3.15
CA VAL A 78 4.34 1.37 3.00
C VAL A 78 4.69 1.25 1.52
N ASP A 79 5.98 1.37 1.18
CA ASP A 79 6.45 0.99 -0.16
C ASP A 79 6.30 -0.54 -0.30
N CYS A 80 5.52 -1.01 -1.26
CA CYS A 80 5.32 -2.43 -1.52
C CYS A 80 6.64 -3.18 -1.77
N LYS A 81 7.69 -2.49 -2.23
CA LYS A 81 9.02 -3.09 -2.40
C LYS A 81 9.66 -3.49 -1.09
N SER A 82 9.19 -2.99 0.05
CA SER A 82 9.67 -3.37 1.38
C SER A 82 9.06 -4.68 1.90
N LEU A 83 8.06 -5.21 1.18
CA LEU A 83 7.34 -6.43 1.52
C LEU A 83 7.73 -7.58 0.59
N GLU A 84 7.55 -8.79 1.10
CA GLU A 84 7.59 -10.06 0.37
C GLU A 84 6.23 -10.73 0.52
N ARG A 85 5.57 -11.08 -0.60
CA ARG A 85 4.25 -11.73 -0.54
C ARG A 85 4.40 -13.17 -0.08
N VAL A 86 3.50 -13.57 0.81
CA VAL A 86 3.29 -14.97 1.17
C VAL A 86 2.10 -15.42 0.31
N GLY A 87 2.37 -16.34 -0.63
CA GLY A 87 1.50 -16.71 -1.75
C GLY A 87 0.01 -16.86 -1.45
#